data_AF-A0A971KU00-F1
#
_entry.id   AF-A0A971KU00-F1
#
_cell.length_a   1.000
_cell.length_b   1.000
_cell.length_c   1.000
_cell.angle_alpha   90.00
_cell.angle_beta   90.00
_cell.angle_gamma   90.00
#
_symmetry.space_group_name_H-M   'P 1'
#
loop_
_entity.id
_entity.type
_entity.pdbx_description
1 polymer ?
#
loop_
_entity_poly.entity_id
_entity_poly.type
_entity_poly.pdbx_seq_one_letter_code
_entity_poly.pdbx_strand_id
1 'polypeptide(L)'
;DKVKPGTVLADGPATSEGDLSLGRNALIAFMPWEGYNFEDAIILSERMVTDDIFTSIHIEEYEIDARDTKLGPEEITRDIPNVGEEALKNLDEGGIIRIGAEVEAGDILVGKVTPKGETELTAEDKLLRAIFGEKAREVRNTSLAVPHGEKGKIVDVMVFSRDNGDELPYGVNKLVRVFVAQKRKITVGDKMAGRHGNKGVISRIVPAEDMPYLADGRPVDIILNPLGVPSRMNVGQVLETHLGWAAEHQNCRYMTSIFNKGRLVNGKEMKNEDFVMHQLKEVYDRDPLHLVDIEGKATLYDGRTGEPFHKKVMVGIMYFIKLHHLVDDKMHARSTGPYSLVTQQPLGGKAQFGGQRFGEMEVWALEAYGAAHVLQEVLTVKSDDVEGRVQVYETIIKGKTLMKPGIPESFKVVLSELQSLGLQMDLKKDAQEVRIDEGGEKIIAADSEEDWMEDNSEDIDDDLLTDDLSDDSDEDDDSSEEDEE
;
A
#
# COMPACT_ATOMS: atom_id res chain seq x y z
N ASP A 1 10.87 -5.20 -46.37
CA ASP A 1 10.38 -6.56 -46.67
C ASP A 1 9.22 -6.55 -47.66
N LYS A 2 8.99 -7.67 -48.38
CA LYS A 2 7.78 -7.88 -49.17
C LYS A 2 6.71 -8.48 -48.27
N VAL A 3 5.68 -7.71 -47.93
CA VAL A 3 4.58 -8.13 -47.03
C VAL A 3 3.37 -8.63 -47.82
N LYS A 4 2.59 -9.55 -47.24
CA LYS A 4 1.33 -10.06 -47.81
C LYS A 4 0.13 -9.46 -47.06
N PRO A 5 -1.07 -9.44 -47.65
CA PRO A 5 -2.28 -9.11 -46.89
C PRO A 5 -2.39 -10.00 -45.64
N GLY A 6 -2.60 -9.39 -44.47
CA GLY A 6 -2.67 -10.07 -43.18
C GLY A 6 -1.32 -10.28 -42.48
N THR A 7 -0.20 -9.84 -43.05
CA THR A 7 1.09 -9.81 -42.35
C THR A 7 1.08 -8.76 -41.24
N VAL A 8 1.50 -9.14 -40.03
CA VAL A 8 1.68 -8.23 -38.90
C VAL A 8 2.80 -7.25 -39.23
N LEU A 9 2.48 -5.95 -39.16
CA LEU A 9 3.44 -4.87 -39.45
C LEU A 9 4.04 -4.25 -38.18
N ALA A 10 3.29 -4.28 -37.08
CA ALA A 10 3.69 -3.82 -35.77
C ALA A 10 2.88 -4.57 -34.71
N ASP A 11 3.50 -4.81 -33.56
CA ASP A 11 2.82 -5.38 -32.41
C ASP A 11 2.17 -4.28 -31.56
N GLY A 12 1.01 -4.60 -30.99
CA GLY A 12 0.36 -3.76 -29.99
C GLY A 12 0.87 -4.06 -28.57
N PRO A 13 0.28 -3.42 -27.55
CA PRO A 13 0.54 -3.76 -26.15
C PRO A 13 0.30 -5.24 -25.89
N ALA A 14 1.21 -5.86 -25.14
CA ALA A 14 1.15 -7.28 -24.77
C ALA A 14 0.96 -8.25 -25.96
N THR A 15 1.56 -7.94 -27.11
CA THR A 15 1.60 -8.81 -28.30
C THR A 15 3.07 -9.03 -28.70
N SER A 16 3.39 -10.22 -29.22
CA SER A 16 4.71 -10.57 -29.76
C SER A 16 4.54 -11.37 -31.03
N GLU A 17 5.02 -10.86 -32.15
CA GLU A 17 4.91 -11.49 -33.48
C GLU A 17 3.46 -11.80 -33.89
N GLY A 18 2.50 -10.98 -33.44
CA GLY A 18 1.06 -11.19 -33.65
C GLY A 18 0.37 -12.11 -32.64
N ASP A 19 1.10 -12.75 -31.72
CA ASP A 19 0.54 -13.59 -30.67
C ASP A 19 0.39 -12.84 -29.33
N LEU A 20 -0.62 -13.18 -28.53
CA LEU A 20 -0.84 -12.60 -27.21
C LEU A 20 0.29 -12.96 -26.24
N SER A 21 0.91 -11.95 -25.62
CA SER A 21 2.06 -12.06 -24.70
C SER A 21 1.89 -11.18 -23.46
N LEU A 22 1.00 -11.57 -22.56
CA LEU A 22 0.73 -10.93 -21.24
C LEU A 22 1.86 -11.09 -20.19
N GLY A 23 2.80 -12.01 -20.40
CA GLY A 23 3.75 -12.50 -19.41
C GLY A 23 5.00 -13.06 -20.06
N ARG A 24 5.76 -13.86 -19.33
CA ARG A 24 7.06 -14.39 -19.76
C ARG A 24 7.19 -15.86 -19.40
N ASN A 25 7.91 -16.59 -20.24
CA ASN A 25 8.33 -17.95 -19.95
C ASN A 25 9.51 -17.89 -18.98
N ALA A 26 9.48 -18.65 -17.89
CA ALA A 26 10.51 -18.69 -16.87
C ALA A 26 10.83 -20.14 -16.50
N LEU A 27 12.09 -20.40 -16.12
CA LEU A 27 12.55 -21.68 -15.59
C LEU A 27 12.13 -21.83 -14.13
N ILE A 28 11.23 -22.77 -13.87
CA ILE A 28 10.62 -22.97 -12.56
C ILE A 28 11.18 -24.22 -11.90
N ALA A 29 11.42 -24.16 -10.59
CA ALA A 29 11.64 -25.32 -9.74
C ALA A 29 10.51 -25.48 -8.72
N PHE A 30 10.02 -26.71 -8.55
CA PHE A 30 9.01 -27.02 -7.53
C PHE A 30 9.66 -27.68 -6.31
N MET A 31 10.07 -26.86 -5.35
CA MET A 31 10.69 -27.30 -4.11
C MET A 31 10.43 -26.30 -2.98
N PRO A 32 10.31 -26.74 -1.72
CA PRO A 32 10.36 -25.81 -0.58
C PRO A 32 11.76 -25.20 -0.46
N TRP A 33 11.84 -23.93 -0.06
CA TRP A 33 13.11 -23.24 0.13
C TRP A 33 13.03 -22.30 1.34
N GLU A 34 13.60 -22.75 2.47
CA GLU A 34 13.75 -22.02 3.74
C GLU A 34 12.47 -21.35 4.28
N GLY A 35 11.28 -21.82 3.87
CA GLY A 35 10.01 -21.21 4.23
C GLY A 35 9.68 -19.91 3.49
N TYR A 36 10.56 -19.38 2.63
CA TYR A 36 10.26 -18.18 1.85
C TYR A 36 9.13 -18.42 0.85
N ASN A 37 8.91 -19.65 0.40
CA ASN A 37 7.75 -20.04 -0.39
C ASN A 37 6.67 -20.74 0.44
N PHE A 38 6.50 -20.39 1.72
CA PHE A 38 5.40 -20.90 2.53
C PHE A 38 4.03 -20.54 1.92
N GLU A 39 3.09 -21.48 1.97
CA GLU A 39 1.78 -21.38 1.30
C GLU A 39 1.90 -21.04 -0.19
N ASP A 40 1.50 -19.81 -0.55
CA ASP A 40 1.44 -19.29 -1.92
C ASP A 40 2.58 -18.31 -2.23
N ALA A 41 3.54 -18.16 -1.33
CA ALA A 41 4.66 -17.26 -1.57
C ALA A 41 5.56 -17.76 -2.70
N ILE A 42 6.09 -16.81 -3.47
CA ILE A 42 6.93 -17.05 -4.64
C ILE A 42 8.32 -16.47 -4.38
N ILE A 43 9.35 -17.24 -4.71
CA ILE A 43 10.73 -16.76 -4.71
C ILE A 43 11.14 -16.47 -6.16
N LEU A 44 11.76 -15.33 -6.38
CA LEU A 44 12.18 -14.85 -7.70
C LEU A 44 13.71 -14.67 -7.73
N SER A 45 14.35 -15.05 -8.83
CA SER A 45 15.75 -14.72 -9.08
C SER A 45 15.93 -13.23 -9.33
N GLU A 46 16.97 -12.62 -8.77
CA GLU A 46 17.36 -11.24 -9.04
C GLU A 46 17.60 -10.99 -10.54
N ARG A 47 18.03 -12.01 -11.29
CA ARG A 47 18.18 -11.95 -12.75
C ARG A 47 16.91 -11.46 -13.45
N MET A 48 15.74 -11.87 -12.96
CA MET A 48 14.45 -11.45 -13.52
C MET A 48 14.19 -9.95 -13.39
N VAL A 49 14.82 -9.32 -12.40
CA VAL A 49 14.72 -7.88 -12.12
C VAL A 49 15.79 -7.10 -12.88
N THR A 50 17.01 -7.61 -12.96
CA THR A 50 18.11 -6.98 -13.71
C THR A 50 17.82 -6.94 -15.20
N ASP A 51 17.25 -8.03 -15.74
CA ASP A 51 16.99 -8.21 -17.16
C ASP A 51 15.64 -7.60 -17.59
N ASP A 52 14.99 -6.85 -16.69
CA ASP A 52 13.70 -6.17 -16.90
C ASP A 52 12.56 -7.08 -17.41
N ILE A 53 12.60 -8.37 -17.10
CA ILE A 53 11.68 -9.40 -17.63
C ILE A 53 10.21 -9.11 -17.26
N PHE A 54 9.96 -8.80 -15.99
CA PHE A 54 8.63 -8.48 -15.44
C PHE A 54 8.46 -6.98 -15.14
N THR A 55 8.82 -6.13 -16.11
CA THR A 55 8.71 -4.68 -15.98
C THR A 55 7.53 -4.13 -16.77
N SER A 56 6.78 -3.20 -16.19
CA SER A 56 5.66 -2.50 -16.84
C SER A 56 5.81 -0.98 -16.76
N ILE A 57 5.20 -0.28 -17.71
CA ILE A 57 5.12 1.18 -17.73
C ILE A 57 3.71 1.56 -17.30
N HIS A 58 3.61 2.41 -16.28
CA HIS A 58 2.36 2.97 -15.77
C HIS A 58 2.36 4.45 -16.06
N ILE A 59 1.22 4.99 -16.48
CA ILE A 59 1.07 6.42 -16.78
C ILE A 59 -0.14 6.88 -15.98
N GLU A 60 0.11 7.77 -15.02
CA GLU A 60 -0.91 8.40 -14.21
C GLU A 60 -1.22 9.80 -14.76
N GLU A 61 -2.49 10.15 -14.73
CA GLU A 61 -3.02 11.44 -15.15
C GLU A 61 -3.40 12.25 -13.92
N TYR A 62 -2.78 13.42 -13.75
CA TYR A 62 -3.18 14.39 -12.74
C TYR A 62 -3.76 15.61 -13.41
N GLU A 63 -4.92 16.04 -12.95
CA GLU A 63 -5.61 17.22 -13.46
C GLU A 63 -5.83 18.27 -12.37
N ILE A 64 -5.72 19.53 -12.76
CA ILE A 64 -6.08 20.67 -11.93
C ILE A 64 -6.70 21.76 -12.79
N ASP A 65 -7.73 22.39 -12.25
CA ASP A 65 -8.46 23.45 -12.90
C ASP A 65 -8.34 24.77 -12.15
N ALA A 66 -8.42 25.87 -12.89
CA ALA A 66 -8.48 27.23 -12.38
C ALA A 66 -9.88 27.79 -12.63
N ARG A 67 -10.55 28.18 -11.54
CA ARG A 67 -11.95 28.61 -11.54
C ARG A 67 -12.12 30.07 -11.16
N ASP A 68 -13.20 30.67 -11.64
CA ASP A 68 -13.67 31.94 -11.11
C ASP A 68 -14.40 31.72 -9.78
N THR A 69 -13.83 32.24 -8.70
CA THR A 69 -14.48 32.24 -7.38
C THR A 69 -15.10 33.60 -7.11
N LYS A 70 -15.99 33.66 -6.10
CA LYS A 70 -16.59 34.93 -5.64
C LYS A 70 -15.54 35.92 -5.11
N LEU A 71 -14.41 35.42 -4.63
CA LEU A 71 -13.32 36.21 -4.05
C LEU A 71 -12.30 36.69 -5.10
N GLY A 72 -12.39 36.16 -6.32
CA GLY A 72 -11.49 36.44 -7.43
C GLY A 72 -11.20 35.19 -8.27
N PRO A 73 -10.58 35.36 -9.44
CA PRO A 73 -10.14 34.25 -10.26
C PRO A 73 -9.00 33.48 -9.56
N GLU A 74 -9.03 32.15 -9.66
CA GLU A 74 -7.84 31.35 -9.38
C GLU A 74 -6.89 31.44 -10.57
N GLU A 75 -5.59 31.55 -10.30
CA GLU A 75 -4.58 31.73 -11.33
C GLU A 75 -3.57 30.58 -11.31
N ILE A 76 -3.21 30.10 -12.50
CA ILE A 76 -2.10 29.17 -12.68
C ILE A 76 -0.85 30.01 -12.93
N THR A 77 0.11 29.95 -12.02
CA THR A 77 1.31 30.80 -12.03
C THR A 77 2.48 30.14 -11.33
N ARG A 78 3.69 30.51 -11.73
CA ARG A 78 4.94 30.11 -11.07
C ARG A 78 5.14 30.83 -9.73
N ASP A 79 4.48 31.96 -9.53
CA ASP A 79 4.67 32.82 -8.37
C ASP A 79 3.80 32.37 -7.18
N ILE A 80 4.28 31.34 -6.49
CA ILE A 80 3.58 30.63 -5.42
C ILE A 80 4.10 31.12 -4.06
N PRO A 81 3.22 31.53 -3.11
CA PRO A 81 3.66 32.01 -1.81
C PRO A 81 4.28 30.88 -0.96
N ASN A 82 5.30 31.22 -0.17
CA ASN A 82 5.97 30.32 0.79
C ASN A 82 6.64 29.09 0.17
N VAL A 83 7.02 29.15 -1.12
CA VAL A 83 7.73 28.07 -1.84
C VAL A 83 9.12 28.55 -2.21
N GLY A 84 10.16 27.75 -1.91
CA GLY A 84 11.55 28.06 -2.26
C GLY A 84 11.86 27.88 -3.75
N GLU A 85 12.91 28.53 -4.24
CA GLU A 85 13.32 28.46 -5.66
C GLU A 85 13.62 27.04 -6.15
N GLU A 86 14.10 26.16 -5.25
CA GLU A 86 14.42 24.77 -5.58
C GLU A 86 13.19 23.99 -6.06
N ALA A 87 12.05 24.15 -5.37
CA ALA A 87 10.79 23.53 -5.75
C ALA A 87 10.20 24.11 -7.05
N LEU A 88 10.59 25.33 -7.42
CA LEU A 88 10.15 26.01 -8.65
C LEU A 88 11.08 25.75 -9.85
N LYS A 89 12.15 24.97 -9.68
CA LYS A 89 13.18 24.75 -10.70
C LYS A 89 12.65 24.08 -11.97
N ASN A 90 11.69 23.17 -11.82
CA ASN A 90 11.13 22.40 -12.94
C ASN A 90 9.88 23.05 -13.57
N LEU A 91 9.38 24.15 -13.00
CA LEU A 91 8.23 24.89 -13.51
C LEU A 91 8.66 25.89 -14.59
N ASP A 92 7.85 25.99 -15.64
CA ASP A 92 7.97 27.02 -16.67
C ASP A 92 7.47 28.40 -16.17
N GLU A 93 7.57 29.41 -17.01
CA GLU A 93 7.11 30.78 -16.69
C GLU A 93 5.61 30.84 -16.35
N GLY A 94 4.81 29.90 -16.88
CA GLY A 94 3.38 29.79 -16.60
C GLY A 94 3.04 29.01 -15.33
N GLY A 95 4.04 28.48 -14.61
CA GLY A 95 3.83 27.65 -13.42
C GLY A 95 3.49 26.21 -13.71
N ILE A 96 3.76 25.70 -14.91
CA ILE A 96 3.48 24.32 -15.32
C ILE A 96 4.79 23.56 -15.43
N ILE A 97 4.82 22.31 -14.98
CA ILE A 97 6.02 21.49 -15.03
C ILE A 97 6.46 21.18 -16.46
N ARG A 98 7.78 21.23 -16.70
CA ARG A 98 8.36 20.91 -18.01
C ARG A 98 8.31 19.41 -18.33
N ILE A 99 8.05 19.09 -19.60
CA ILE A 99 8.12 17.72 -20.11
C ILE A 99 9.54 17.18 -19.96
N GLY A 100 9.66 15.93 -19.51
CA GLY A 100 10.93 15.25 -19.26
C GLY A 100 11.56 15.55 -17.91
N ALA A 101 10.94 16.36 -17.04
CA ALA A 101 11.35 16.46 -15.64
C ALA A 101 11.11 15.14 -14.90
N GLU A 102 12.04 14.79 -14.01
CA GLU A 102 11.84 13.74 -13.01
C GLU A 102 11.19 14.38 -11.79
N VAL A 103 10.19 13.69 -11.24
CA VAL A 103 9.39 14.17 -10.12
C VAL A 103 9.27 13.12 -9.04
N GLU A 104 9.30 13.58 -7.80
CA GLU A 104 9.08 12.79 -6.59
C GLU A 104 7.90 13.34 -5.79
N ALA A 105 7.47 12.57 -4.78
CA ALA A 105 6.37 12.96 -3.91
C ALA A 105 6.61 14.34 -3.27
N GLY A 106 5.63 15.25 -3.44
CA GLY A 106 5.70 16.63 -2.95
C GLY A 106 6.19 17.67 -3.98
N ASP A 107 6.74 17.24 -5.12
CA ASP A 107 7.09 18.17 -6.19
C ASP A 107 5.83 18.81 -6.80
N ILE A 108 5.94 20.08 -7.17
CA ILE A 108 4.82 20.84 -7.76
C ILE A 108 4.72 20.51 -9.24
N LEU A 109 3.60 19.94 -9.65
CA LEU A 109 3.27 19.70 -11.06
C LEU A 109 2.70 20.95 -11.72
N VAL A 110 1.82 21.66 -11.02
CA VAL A 110 1.17 22.87 -11.51
C VAL A 110 0.98 23.84 -10.36
N GLY A 111 1.59 25.02 -10.48
CA GLY A 111 1.43 26.13 -9.56
C GLY A 111 0.04 26.75 -9.67
N LYS A 112 -0.73 26.74 -8.58
CA LYS A 112 -2.05 27.35 -8.50
C LYS A 112 -2.15 28.22 -7.25
N VAL A 113 -2.70 29.41 -7.43
CA VAL A 113 -2.99 30.34 -6.35
C VAL A 113 -4.48 30.68 -6.31
N THR A 114 -5.06 30.62 -5.12
CA THR A 114 -6.46 30.97 -4.86
C THR A 114 -6.49 32.23 -3.98
N PRO A 115 -7.28 33.26 -4.32
CA PRO A 115 -7.43 34.44 -3.46
C PRO A 115 -8.01 34.06 -2.10
N LYS A 116 -7.42 34.58 -1.03
CA LYS A 116 -7.92 34.42 0.34
C LYS A 116 -9.05 35.43 0.57
N GLY A 117 -10.10 35.01 1.27
CA GLY A 117 -11.08 35.95 1.78
C GLY A 117 -10.45 36.80 2.90
N GLU A 118 -11.02 37.97 3.15
CA GLU A 118 -10.70 38.78 4.33
C GLU A 118 -11.15 38.04 5.60
N THR A 119 -10.30 37.14 6.09
CA THR A 119 -10.34 36.67 7.47
C THR A 119 -9.55 37.65 8.32
N GLU A 120 -10.14 38.18 9.39
CA GLU A 120 -9.38 38.97 10.36
C GLU A 120 -8.20 38.15 10.87
N LEU A 121 -6.98 38.65 10.62
CA LEU A 121 -5.76 38.02 11.13
C LEU A 121 -5.84 37.99 12.67
N THR A 122 -5.41 36.87 13.26
CA THR A 122 -5.27 36.75 14.71
C THR A 122 -4.25 37.78 15.22
N ALA A 123 -4.29 38.12 16.52
CA ALA A 123 -3.32 39.03 17.10
C ALA A 123 -1.87 38.54 16.92
N GLU A 124 -1.69 37.22 16.95
CA GLU A 124 -0.42 36.52 16.72
C GLU A 124 0.08 36.70 15.28
N ASP A 125 -0.78 36.47 14.29
CA ASP A 125 -0.44 36.68 12.88
C ASP A 125 -0.14 38.15 12.57
N LYS A 126 -0.90 39.08 13.18
CA LYS A 126 -0.65 40.52 13.09
C LYS A 126 0.74 40.88 13.65
N LEU A 127 1.12 40.29 14.78
CA LEU A 127 2.43 40.50 15.39
C LEU A 127 3.55 39.93 14.51
N LEU A 128 3.42 38.70 14.02
CA LEU A 128 4.40 38.09 13.12
C LEU A 128 4.60 38.94 11.86
N ARG A 129 3.51 39.44 11.28
CA ARG A 129 3.57 40.32 10.10
C ARG A 129 4.24 41.66 10.41
N ALA A 130 4.05 42.21 11.61
CA ALA A 130 4.71 43.43 12.04
C ALA A 130 6.22 43.24 12.27
N ILE A 131 6.65 42.08 12.76
CA ILE A 131 8.05 41.76 13.01
C ILE A 131 8.81 41.44 11.71
N PHE A 132 8.25 40.57 10.86
CA PHE A 132 8.95 40.08 9.67
C PHE A 132 8.73 40.96 8.43
N GLY A 133 7.81 41.93 8.49
CA GLY A 133 7.57 42.87 7.40
C GLY A 133 7.06 42.22 6.10
N GLU A 134 6.66 40.94 6.16
CA GLU A 134 6.14 40.23 5.01
C GLU A 134 4.81 40.88 4.59
N LYS A 135 4.85 41.56 3.45
CA LYS A 135 3.65 41.79 2.64
C LYS A 135 3.24 40.43 2.06
N ALA A 136 2.73 39.54 2.92
CA ALA A 136 2.16 38.29 2.49
C ALA A 136 1.09 38.63 1.44
N ARG A 137 1.26 38.11 0.23
CA ARG A 137 0.21 38.20 -0.78
C ARG A 137 -1.05 37.55 -0.22
N GLU A 138 -2.20 38.14 -0.53
CA GLU A 138 -3.51 37.65 -0.12
C GLU A 138 -3.95 36.41 -0.90
N VAL A 139 -3.01 35.58 -1.34
CA VAL A 139 -3.27 34.34 -2.06
C VAL A 139 -2.80 33.14 -1.25
N ARG A 140 -3.51 32.02 -1.41
CA ARG A 140 -3.18 30.72 -0.83
C ARG A 140 -2.62 29.83 -1.93
N ASN A 141 -1.56 29.10 -1.61
CA ASN A 141 -1.07 28.02 -2.46
C ASN A 141 -2.10 26.87 -2.47
N THR A 142 -2.64 26.56 -3.63
CA THR A 142 -3.56 25.44 -3.91
C THR A 142 -3.04 24.59 -5.08
N SER A 143 -1.72 24.58 -5.25
CA SER A 143 -1.01 23.91 -6.34
C SER A 143 -1.23 22.40 -6.34
N LEU A 144 -1.15 21.81 -7.53
CA LEU A 144 -1.11 20.37 -7.72
C LEU A 144 0.30 19.87 -7.43
N ALA A 145 0.44 19.02 -6.41
CA ALA A 145 1.69 18.35 -6.08
C ALA A 145 1.58 16.85 -6.36
N VAL A 146 2.70 16.19 -6.61
CA VAL A 146 2.77 14.72 -6.73
C VAL A 146 2.34 14.09 -5.41
N PRO A 147 1.33 13.19 -5.40
CA PRO A 147 0.91 12.50 -4.19
C PRO A 147 2.02 11.69 -3.52
N HIS A 148 1.84 11.39 -2.24
CA HIS A 148 2.81 10.60 -1.51
C HIS A 148 2.92 9.17 -2.07
N GLY A 149 4.16 8.70 -2.23
CA GLY A 149 4.48 7.36 -2.73
C GLY A 149 4.56 7.27 -4.26
N GLU A 150 4.23 8.33 -4.98
CA GLU A 150 4.31 8.37 -6.44
C GLU A 150 5.59 9.08 -6.90
N LYS A 151 6.15 8.58 -8.00
CA LYS A 151 7.34 9.14 -8.64
C LYS A 151 7.33 8.77 -10.11
N GLY A 152 8.00 9.58 -10.92
CA GLY A 152 8.13 9.26 -12.33
C GLY A 152 8.71 10.40 -13.14
N LYS A 153 8.45 10.34 -14.44
CA LYS A 153 8.91 11.32 -15.40
C LYS A 153 7.72 11.92 -16.12
N ILE A 154 7.72 13.23 -16.29
CA ILE A 154 6.69 13.93 -17.07
C ILE A 154 6.84 13.53 -18.54
N VAL A 155 5.81 12.91 -19.10
CA VAL A 155 5.80 12.49 -20.52
C VAL A 155 5.04 13.48 -21.37
N ASP A 156 3.94 14.00 -20.86
CA ASP A 156 3.09 14.91 -21.60
C ASP A 156 2.36 15.88 -20.65
N VAL A 157 2.01 17.04 -21.18
CA VAL A 157 1.26 18.09 -20.49
C VAL A 157 0.26 18.69 -21.46
N MET A 158 -1.01 18.62 -21.13
CA MET A 158 -2.09 19.20 -21.93
C MET A 158 -2.70 20.39 -21.20
N VAL A 159 -2.82 21.51 -21.90
CA VAL A 159 -3.39 22.75 -21.36
C VAL A 159 -4.60 23.11 -22.21
N PHE A 160 -5.76 23.16 -21.57
CA PHE A 160 -7.02 23.57 -22.18
C PHE A 160 -7.42 24.93 -21.63
N SER A 161 -7.87 25.84 -22.49
CA SER A 161 -8.32 27.17 -22.06
C SER A 161 -9.61 27.58 -22.77
N ARG A 162 -10.44 28.32 -22.04
CA ARG A 162 -11.70 28.86 -22.59
C ARG A 162 -11.41 29.84 -23.74
N ASP A 163 -10.31 30.58 -23.65
CA ASP A 163 -9.88 31.55 -24.67
C ASP A 163 -9.48 30.87 -25.99
N ASN A 164 -8.99 29.63 -25.93
CA ASN A 164 -8.65 28.84 -27.12
C ASN A 164 -9.87 28.15 -27.75
N GLY A 165 -11.07 28.30 -27.17
CA GLY A 165 -12.30 27.68 -27.65
C GLY A 165 -12.47 26.22 -27.21
N ASP A 166 -11.73 25.76 -26.20
CA ASP A 166 -11.88 24.41 -25.65
C ASP A 166 -13.18 24.29 -24.83
N GLU A 167 -13.83 23.13 -24.90
CA GLU A 167 -15.02 22.82 -24.09
C GLU A 167 -14.63 22.52 -22.64
N LEU A 168 -14.80 23.50 -21.76
CA LEU A 168 -14.50 23.40 -20.33
C LEU A 168 -15.77 23.43 -19.47
N PRO A 169 -15.77 22.77 -18.28
CA PRO A 169 -16.86 22.87 -17.32
C PRO A 169 -17.19 24.33 -16.96
N TYR A 170 -18.42 24.58 -16.55
CA TYR A 170 -18.87 25.93 -16.20
C TYR A 170 -18.03 26.52 -15.05
N GLY A 171 -17.57 27.76 -15.22
CA GLY A 171 -16.73 28.46 -14.24
C GLY A 171 -15.25 28.07 -14.25
N VAL A 172 -14.84 27.12 -15.10
CA VAL A 172 -13.42 26.80 -15.34
C VAL A 172 -12.88 27.64 -16.49
N ASN A 173 -11.76 28.32 -16.25
CA ASN A 173 -11.07 29.15 -17.25
C ASN A 173 -9.92 28.41 -17.92
N LYS A 174 -9.18 27.63 -17.14
CA LYS A 174 -8.02 26.84 -17.60
C LYS A 174 -8.01 25.49 -16.90
N LEU A 175 -7.73 24.43 -17.65
CA LEU A 175 -7.55 23.07 -17.15
C LEU A 175 -6.18 22.58 -17.61
N VAL A 176 -5.38 22.07 -16.67
CA VAL A 176 -4.06 21.51 -16.96
C VAL A 176 -4.06 20.04 -16.57
N ARG A 177 -3.66 19.18 -17.50
CA ARG A 177 -3.45 17.75 -17.30
C ARG A 177 -1.98 17.42 -17.46
N VAL A 178 -1.45 16.65 -16.51
CA VAL A 178 -0.05 16.26 -16.46
C VAL A 178 0.03 14.74 -16.43
N PHE A 179 0.74 14.16 -17.40
CA PHE A 179 0.95 12.73 -17.51
C PHE A 179 2.32 12.36 -16.94
N VAL A 180 2.32 11.62 -15.84
CA VAL A 180 3.53 11.12 -15.19
C VAL A 180 3.68 9.64 -15.52
N ALA A 181 4.76 9.27 -16.21
CA ALA A 181 5.07 7.86 -16.45
C ALA A 181 6.08 7.32 -15.45
N GLN A 182 5.83 6.10 -15.00
CA GLN A 182 6.69 5.36 -14.09
C GLN A 182 7.01 3.99 -14.69
N LYS A 183 8.31 3.65 -14.77
CA LYS A 183 8.76 2.29 -15.05
C LYS A 183 8.73 1.49 -13.74
N ARG A 184 7.84 0.51 -13.65
CA ARG A 184 7.66 -0.35 -12.47
C ARG A 184 8.27 -1.73 -12.69
N LYS A 185 9.48 -1.90 -12.17
CA LYS A 185 10.13 -3.22 -12.06
C LYS A 185 9.34 -4.11 -11.10
N ILE A 186 9.56 -5.42 -11.18
CA ILE A 186 8.97 -6.37 -10.22
C ILE A 186 9.68 -6.23 -8.87
N THR A 187 8.93 -6.19 -7.78
CA THR A 187 9.45 -6.03 -6.42
C THR A 187 8.83 -7.04 -5.45
N VAL A 188 9.41 -7.17 -4.26
CA VAL A 188 8.83 -7.97 -3.16
C VAL A 188 7.49 -7.38 -2.78
N GLY A 189 6.45 -8.21 -2.67
CA GLY A 189 5.08 -7.79 -2.43
C GLY A 189 4.20 -7.73 -3.68
N ASP A 190 4.79 -7.71 -4.88
CA ASP A 190 4.03 -7.80 -6.13
C ASP A 190 3.41 -9.20 -6.29
N LYS A 191 2.22 -9.24 -6.89
CA LYS A 191 1.50 -10.49 -7.15
C LYS A 191 1.78 -11.03 -8.54
N MET A 192 2.10 -12.32 -8.62
CA MET A 192 2.29 -13.06 -9.86
C MET A 192 1.30 -14.23 -9.96
N ALA A 193 1.09 -14.72 -11.18
CA ALA A 193 0.25 -15.88 -11.42
C ALA A 193 0.68 -16.68 -12.65
N GLY A 194 0.58 -18.01 -12.54
CA GLY A 194 0.50 -18.88 -13.71
C GLY A 194 -0.92 -18.96 -14.26
N ARG A 195 -1.06 -19.57 -15.45
CA ARG A 195 -2.35 -19.71 -16.15
C ARG A 195 -3.31 -20.69 -15.45
N HIS A 196 -2.79 -21.55 -14.58
CA HIS A 196 -3.51 -22.62 -13.90
C HIS A 196 -4.04 -22.23 -12.51
N GLY A 197 -4.12 -20.93 -12.22
CA GLY A 197 -4.66 -20.42 -10.96
C GLY A 197 -3.71 -20.47 -9.77
N ASN A 198 -2.46 -20.89 -9.98
CA ASN A 198 -1.36 -20.75 -9.03
C ASN A 198 -0.98 -19.25 -8.94
N LYS A 199 -1.51 -18.57 -7.92
CA LYS A 199 -1.29 -17.16 -7.66
C LYS A 199 -0.47 -17.01 -6.40
N GLY A 200 0.47 -16.09 -6.39
CA GLY A 200 1.34 -15.89 -5.26
C GLY A 200 1.89 -14.48 -5.18
N VAL A 201 2.40 -14.13 -4.00
CA VAL A 201 3.10 -12.87 -3.76
C VAL A 201 4.59 -13.16 -3.71
N ILE A 202 5.40 -12.30 -4.31
CA ILE A 202 6.86 -12.42 -4.21
C ILE A 202 7.26 -12.13 -2.77
N SER A 203 7.80 -13.12 -2.08
CA SER A 203 8.27 -12.98 -0.70
C SER A 203 9.73 -12.60 -0.62
N ARG A 204 10.54 -13.07 -1.58
CA ARG A 204 11.97 -12.80 -1.64
C ARG A 204 12.49 -12.79 -3.06
N ILE A 205 13.37 -11.84 -3.33
CA ILE A 205 14.22 -11.81 -4.51
C ILE A 205 15.60 -12.28 -4.06
N VAL A 206 16.13 -13.32 -4.72
CA VAL A 206 17.35 -14.01 -4.32
C VAL A 206 18.44 -13.77 -5.37
N PRO A 207 19.68 -13.42 -4.98
CA PRO A 207 20.79 -13.27 -5.92
C PRO A 207 20.96 -14.51 -6.79
N ALA A 208 21.36 -14.33 -8.05
CA ALA A 208 21.40 -15.42 -9.02
C ALA A 208 22.40 -16.53 -8.62
N GLU A 209 23.46 -16.17 -7.89
CA GLU A 209 24.47 -17.06 -7.32
C GLU A 209 23.93 -17.95 -6.19
N ASP A 210 22.93 -17.49 -5.44
CA ASP A 210 22.32 -18.24 -4.34
C ASP A 210 21.16 -19.13 -4.81
N MET A 211 20.67 -18.90 -6.03
CA MET A 211 19.57 -19.67 -6.59
C MET A 211 20.00 -21.11 -6.88
N PRO A 212 19.12 -22.10 -6.64
CA PRO A 212 19.33 -23.45 -7.12
C PRO A 212 19.64 -23.47 -8.62
N TYR A 213 20.61 -24.28 -9.02
CA TYR A 213 21.05 -24.36 -10.41
C TYR A 213 21.11 -25.80 -10.92
N LEU A 214 21.00 -25.95 -12.23
CA LEU A 214 21.07 -27.22 -12.95
C LEU A 214 22.53 -27.68 -13.14
N ALA A 215 22.74 -28.94 -13.52
CA ALA A 215 24.09 -29.48 -13.73
C ALA A 215 24.90 -28.76 -14.84
N ASP A 216 24.22 -28.03 -15.73
CA ASP A 216 24.84 -27.18 -16.76
C ASP A 216 25.20 -25.76 -16.26
N GLY A 217 24.94 -25.46 -14.99
CA GLY A 217 25.21 -24.17 -14.36
C GLY A 217 24.09 -23.14 -14.50
N ARG A 218 22.98 -23.44 -15.18
CA ARG A 218 21.87 -22.49 -15.31
C ARG A 218 21.09 -22.38 -13.98
N PRO A 219 20.98 -21.19 -13.37
CA PRO A 219 20.13 -20.98 -12.20
C PRO A 219 18.65 -20.97 -12.59
N VAL A 220 17.79 -21.39 -11.66
CA VAL A 220 16.33 -21.32 -11.83
C VAL A 220 15.83 -19.89 -11.62
N ASP A 221 14.71 -19.56 -12.26
CA ASP A 221 14.16 -18.20 -12.27
C ASP A 221 13.16 -17.99 -11.13
N ILE A 222 12.33 -18.99 -10.89
CA ILE A 222 11.26 -18.94 -9.89
C ILE A 222 11.23 -20.27 -9.14
N ILE A 223 11.08 -20.19 -7.81
CA ILE A 223 10.85 -21.38 -6.98
C ILE A 223 9.40 -21.34 -6.47
N LEU A 224 8.66 -22.40 -6.76
CA LEU A 224 7.27 -22.59 -6.33
C LEU A 224 7.17 -23.70 -5.30
N ASN A 225 6.24 -23.55 -4.37
CA ASN A 225 5.95 -24.57 -3.38
C ASN A 225 5.14 -25.72 -4.00
N PRO A 226 5.61 -26.98 -3.94
CA PRO A 226 4.86 -28.11 -4.47
C PRO A 226 3.56 -28.40 -3.71
N LEU A 227 3.43 -27.96 -2.45
CA LEU A 227 2.25 -28.25 -1.61
C LEU A 227 0.95 -27.61 -2.13
N GLY A 228 1.06 -26.54 -2.92
CA GLY A 228 -0.11 -25.86 -3.50
C GLY A 228 -0.77 -26.60 -4.66
N VAL A 229 -0.12 -27.64 -5.22
CA VAL A 229 -0.63 -28.37 -6.38
C VAL A 229 -1.65 -29.46 -5.99
N PRO A 230 -1.37 -30.36 -5.02
CA PRO A 230 -2.30 -31.43 -4.67
C PRO A 230 -3.63 -30.92 -4.10
N SER A 231 -3.58 -29.90 -3.25
CA SER A 231 -4.77 -29.33 -2.59
C SER A 231 -5.72 -28.64 -3.57
N ARG A 232 -5.20 -28.07 -4.66
CA ARG A 232 -5.96 -27.31 -5.65
C ARG A 232 -6.31 -28.10 -6.91
N MET A 233 -5.78 -29.32 -7.04
CA MET A 233 -6.02 -30.22 -8.17
C MET A 233 -5.73 -29.60 -9.56
N ASN A 234 -4.81 -28.63 -9.63
CA ASN A 234 -4.43 -27.93 -10.87
C ASN A 234 -3.19 -28.55 -11.51
N VAL A 235 -3.28 -29.84 -11.86
CA VAL A 235 -2.21 -30.65 -12.45
C VAL A 235 -1.73 -30.10 -13.81
N GLY A 236 -2.55 -29.28 -14.48
CA GLY A 236 -2.17 -28.64 -15.76
C GLY A 236 -0.85 -27.87 -15.70
N GLN A 237 -0.50 -27.25 -14.56
CA GLN A 237 0.77 -26.54 -14.41
C GLN A 237 1.99 -27.48 -14.45
N VAL A 238 1.82 -28.73 -14.00
CA VAL A 238 2.86 -29.76 -14.05
C VAL A 238 3.08 -30.18 -15.51
N LEU A 239 1.98 -30.41 -16.25
CA LEU A 239 2.04 -30.75 -17.67
C LEU A 239 2.64 -29.61 -18.50
N GLU A 240 2.31 -28.36 -18.18
CA GLU A 240 2.91 -27.17 -18.80
C GLU A 240 4.43 -27.13 -18.55
N THR A 241 4.87 -27.35 -17.32
CA THR A 241 6.29 -27.35 -16.93
C THR A 241 7.08 -28.40 -17.72
N HIS A 242 6.56 -29.63 -17.82
CA HIS A 242 7.20 -30.71 -18.57
C HIS A 242 7.26 -30.43 -20.08
N LEU A 243 6.15 -29.98 -20.67
CA LEU A 243 6.10 -29.66 -22.09
C LEU A 243 6.98 -28.45 -22.43
N GLY A 244 7.05 -27.46 -21.53
CA GLY A 244 7.89 -26.29 -21.69
C GLY A 244 9.38 -26.63 -21.70
N TRP A 245 9.81 -27.57 -20.86
CA TRP A 245 11.18 -28.09 -20.91
C TRP A 245 11.51 -28.71 -22.27
N ALA A 246 10.60 -29.55 -22.78
CA ALA A 246 10.77 -30.17 -24.08
C ALA A 246 10.80 -29.13 -25.23
N ALA A 247 9.95 -28.10 -25.12
CA ALA A 247 9.86 -27.00 -26.08
C ALA A 247 11.15 -26.20 -26.17
N GLU A 248 11.77 -25.89 -25.01
CA GLU A 248 13.04 -25.17 -24.94
C GLU A 248 14.17 -25.95 -25.63
N HIS A 249 14.31 -27.25 -25.34
CA HIS A 249 15.36 -28.10 -25.92
C HIS A 249 15.20 -28.31 -27.42
N GLN A 250 13.96 -28.35 -27.91
CA GLN A 250 13.66 -28.46 -29.34
C GLN A 250 13.62 -27.09 -30.05
N ASN A 251 13.78 -25.98 -29.31
CA ASN A 251 13.64 -24.61 -29.79
C ASN A 251 12.35 -24.39 -30.60
N CYS A 252 11.21 -24.84 -30.05
CA CYS A 252 9.92 -24.76 -30.70
C CYS A 252 8.83 -24.26 -29.74
N ARG A 253 7.67 -23.85 -30.28
CA ARG A 253 6.47 -23.53 -29.49
C ARG A 253 5.42 -24.59 -29.75
N TYR A 254 4.77 -25.09 -28.69
CA TYR A 254 3.65 -26.02 -28.82
C TYR A 254 2.31 -25.29 -28.69
N MET A 255 1.35 -25.70 -29.52
CA MET A 255 -0.05 -25.38 -29.35
C MET A 255 -0.80 -26.67 -28.99
N THR A 256 -1.37 -26.71 -27.79
CA THR A 256 -2.15 -27.84 -27.29
C THR A 256 -3.64 -27.55 -27.38
N SER A 257 -4.44 -28.54 -27.77
CA SER A 257 -5.90 -28.43 -27.74
C SER A 257 -6.40 -28.30 -26.30
N ILE A 258 -7.38 -27.42 -26.08
CA ILE A 258 -7.97 -27.14 -24.75
C ILE A 258 -8.61 -28.40 -24.16
N PHE A 259 -9.42 -29.09 -24.97
CA PHE A 259 -9.96 -30.38 -24.60
C PHE A 259 -8.99 -31.46 -25.06
N ASN A 260 -8.86 -32.52 -24.26
CA ASN A 260 -8.05 -33.72 -24.52
C ASN A 260 -8.59 -34.57 -25.69
N LYS A 261 -9.03 -33.91 -26.77
CA LYS A 261 -9.30 -34.50 -28.08
C LYS A 261 -7.93 -34.84 -28.63
N GLY A 262 -7.66 -36.13 -28.81
CA GLY A 262 -6.29 -36.54 -29.01
C GLY A 262 -5.73 -35.99 -30.31
N ARG A 263 -4.46 -35.62 -30.26
CA ARG A 263 -3.74 -35.16 -31.45
C ARG A 263 -3.35 -36.38 -32.28
N LEU A 264 -3.50 -36.31 -33.59
CA LEU A 264 -2.91 -37.32 -34.47
C LEU A 264 -1.40 -37.11 -34.50
N VAL A 265 -0.67 -37.95 -33.77
CA VAL A 265 0.79 -38.04 -33.81
C VAL A 265 1.13 -39.37 -34.48
N ASN A 266 1.83 -39.33 -35.62
CA ASN A 266 2.18 -40.52 -36.42
C ASN A 266 0.95 -41.41 -36.76
N GLY A 267 -0.21 -40.81 -37.01
CA GLY A 267 -1.44 -41.52 -37.36
C GLY A 267 -2.20 -42.16 -36.19
N LYS A 268 -1.75 -41.99 -34.94
CA LYS A 268 -2.46 -42.42 -33.73
C LYS A 268 -2.98 -41.21 -32.97
N GLU A 269 -4.20 -41.32 -32.46
CA GLU A 269 -4.77 -40.33 -31.55
C GLU A 269 -4.09 -40.47 -30.18
N MET A 270 -3.42 -39.41 -29.73
CA MET A 270 -2.68 -39.36 -28.47
C MET A 270 -3.27 -38.29 -27.55
N LYS A 271 -3.53 -38.64 -26.30
CA LYS A 271 -3.98 -37.69 -25.28
C LYS A 271 -2.86 -36.68 -24.97
N ASN A 272 -3.23 -35.50 -24.47
CA ASN A 272 -2.30 -34.44 -24.10
C ASN A 272 -1.24 -34.91 -23.10
N GLU A 273 -1.63 -35.68 -22.08
CA GLU A 273 -0.72 -36.24 -21.07
C GLU A 273 0.31 -37.18 -21.71
N ASP A 274 -0.15 -38.14 -22.51
CA ASP A 274 0.71 -39.09 -23.22
C ASP A 274 1.66 -38.37 -24.19
N PHE A 275 1.18 -37.30 -24.83
CA PHE A 275 1.98 -36.46 -25.73
C PHE A 275 3.09 -35.73 -24.99
N VAL A 276 2.80 -35.13 -23.83
CA VAL A 276 3.79 -34.43 -23.00
C VAL A 276 4.89 -35.41 -22.57
N MET A 277 4.50 -36.59 -22.07
CA MET A 277 5.47 -37.61 -21.63
C MET A 277 6.30 -38.14 -22.81
N HIS A 278 5.69 -38.31 -24.00
CA HIS A 278 6.41 -38.69 -25.21
C HIS A 278 7.46 -37.65 -25.61
N GLN A 279 7.09 -36.36 -25.64
CA GLN A 279 8.04 -35.28 -25.98
C GLN A 279 9.17 -35.18 -24.98
N LEU A 280 8.87 -35.32 -23.68
CA LEU A 280 9.89 -35.32 -22.64
C LEU A 280 10.88 -36.48 -22.81
N LYS A 281 10.38 -37.68 -23.12
CA LYS A 281 11.23 -38.84 -23.40
C LYS A 281 12.10 -38.64 -24.65
N GLU A 282 11.53 -38.09 -25.73
CA GLU A 282 12.31 -37.81 -26.95
C GLU A 282 13.44 -36.80 -26.68
N VAL A 283 13.22 -35.83 -25.79
CA VAL A 283 14.25 -34.87 -25.39
C VAL A 283 15.28 -35.53 -24.48
N TYR A 284 14.85 -36.34 -23.51
CA TYR A 284 15.74 -37.11 -22.65
C TYR A 284 16.70 -38.00 -23.47
N ASP A 285 16.19 -38.74 -24.45
CA ASP A 285 16.99 -39.64 -25.28
C ASP A 285 17.99 -38.89 -26.20
N ARG A 286 17.77 -37.59 -26.44
CA ARG A 286 18.63 -36.72 -27.27
C ARG A 286 19.58 -35.86 -26.46
N ASP A 287 19.27 -35.57 -25.20
CA ASP A 287 20.08 -34.73 -24.34
C ASP A 287 21.32 -35.51 -23.83
N PRO A 288 22.54 -35.16 -24.25
CA PRO A 288 23.73 -35.86 -23.79
C PRO A 288 23.96 -35.72 -22.28
N LEU A 289 23.48 -34.64 -21.66
CA LEU A 289 23.65 -34.36 -20.23
C LEU A 289 22.53 -34.94 -19.37
N HIS A 290 21.41 -35.36 -19.98
CA HIS A 290 20.23 -35.87 -19.31
C HIS A 290 19.82 -35.00 -18.09
N LEU A 291 19.76 -33.68 -18.31
CA LEU A 291 19.57 -32.70 -17.23
C LEU A 291 18.25 -32.91 -16.47
N VAL A 292 17.19 -33.22 -17.20
CA VAL A 292 15.86 -33.56 -16.68
C VAL A 292 15.52 -34.96 -17.12
N ASP A 293 15.07 -35.79 -16.18
CA ASP A 293 14.68 -37.17 -16.45
C ASP A 293 13.29 -37.31 -17.09
N ILE A 294 12.93 -38.56 -17.43
CA ILE A 294 11.63 -38.90 -18.04
C ILE A 294 10.41 -38.57 -17.15
N GLU A 295 10.62 -38.28 -15.86
CA GLU A 295 9.56 -37.86 -14.93
C GLU A 295 9.46 -36.33 -14.82
N GLY A 296 10.32 -35.58 -15.50
CA GLY A 296 10.36 -34.12 -15.46
C GLY A 296 11.17 -33.57 -14.29
N LYS A 297 12.09 -34.37 -13.72
CA LYS A 297 12.88 -33.99 -12.56
C LYS A 297 14.37 -33.89 -12.88
N ALA A 298 15.02 -32.87 -12.33
CA ALA A 298 16.46 -32.64 -12.42
C ALA A 298 17.14 -32.78 -11.05
N THR A 299 18.43 -33.12 -11.06
CA THR A 299 19.29 -32.90 -9.90
C THR A 299 19.65 -31.42 -9.87
N LEU A 300 19.16 -30.71 -8.86
CA LEU A 300 19.54 -29.33 -8.60
C LEU A 300 20.67 -29.27 -7.57
N TYR A 301 21.49 -28.23 -7.66
CA TYR A 301 22.56 -27.91 -6.73
C TYR A 301 22.20 -26.62 -6.00
N ASP A 302 22.50 -26.57 -4.71
CA ASP A 302 22.33 -25.36 -3.92
C ASP A 302 23.38 -24.33 -4.34
N GLY A 303 22.95 -23.12 -4.73
CA GLY A 303 23.85 -22.03 -5.14
C GLY A 303 24.85 -21.61 -4.07
N ARG A 304 24.47 -21.78 -2.79
CA ARG A 304 25.26 -21.31 -1.65
C ARG A 304 26.36 -22.28 -1.24
N THR A 305 26.08 -23.59 -1.32
CA THR A 305 27.00 -24.64 -0.87
C THR A 305 27.65 -25.41 -2.02
N GLY A 306 27.01 -25.42 -3.19
CA GLY A 306 27.38 -26.25 -4.33
C GLY A 306 26.99 -27.72 -4.18
N GLU A 307 26.35 -28.12 -3.08
CA GLU A 307 25.95 -29.49 -2.84
C GLU A 307 24.65 -29.84 -3.58
N PRO A 308 24.50 -31.07 -4.12
CA PRO A 308 23.25 -31.50 -4.73
C PRO A 308 22.15 -31.71 -3.68
N PHE A 309 20.92 -31.34 -4.01
CA PHE A 309 19.77 -31.65 -3.16
C PHE A 309 19.53 -33.17 -3.06
N HIS A 310 19.07 -33.64 -1.90
CA HIS A 310 18.89 -35.07 -1.61
C HIS A 310 17.94 -35.80 -2.58
N LYS A 311 16.96 -35.09 -3.16
CA LYS A 311 15.99 -35.63 -4.11
C LYS A 311 15.98 -34.77 -5.36
N LYS A 312 15.74 -35.40 -6.50
CA LYS A 312 15.49 -34.70 -7.76
C LYS A 312 14.23 -33.84 -7.65
N VAL A 313 14.30 -32.65 -8.22
CA VAL A 313 13.27 -31.61 -8.16
C VAL A 313 12.63 -31.47 -9.54
N MET A 314 11.32 -31.27 -9.58
CA MET A 314 10.63 -31.01 -10.84
C MET A 314 11.01 -29.62 -11.37
N VAL A 315 11.52 -29.58 -12.59
CA VAL A 315 12.02 -28.36 -13.23
C VAL A 315 11.50 -28.28 -14.66
N GLY A 316 11.19 -27.07 -15.12
CA GLY A 316 10.82 -26.84 -16.51
C GLY A 316 10.37 -25.41 -16.78
N ILE A 317 9.98 -25.14 -18.02
CA ILE A 317 9.56 -23.81 -18.44
C ILE A 317 8.05 -23.66 -18.25
N MET A 318 7.63 -22.60 -17.57
CA MET A 318 6.21 -22.27 -17.40
C MET A 318 5.97 -20.80 -17.74
N TYR A 319 4.77 -20.48 -18.22
CA TYR A 319 4.37 -19.12 -18.51
C TYR A 319 3.80 -18.42 -17.27
N PHE A 320 4.43 -17.31 -16.88
CA PHE A 320 4.08 -16.53 -15.70
C PHE A 320 3.70 -15.09 -16.05
N ILE A 321 2.76 -14.53 -15.29
CA ILE A 321 2.16 -13.21 -15.51
C ILE A 321 2.35 -12.34 -14.26
N LYS A 322 2.82 -11.10 -14.45
CA LYS A 322 2.77 -10.04 -13.42
C LYS A 322 1.36 -9.46 -13.37
N LEU A 323 0.71 -9.50 -12.21
CA LEU A 323 -0.64 -8.96 -12.05
C LEU A 323 -0.59 -7.47 -11.74
N HIS A 324 -1.70 -6.77 -11.99
CA HIS A 324 -1.91 -5.36 -11.61
C HIS A 324 -1.95 -5.15 -10.08
N HIS A 325 -1.86 -6.23 -9.28
CA HIS A 325 -1.83 -6.13 -7.83
C HIS A 325 -0.39 -5.86 -7.36
N LEU A 326 0.02 -4.60 -7.46
CA LEU A 326 1.34 -4.14 -7.05
C LEU A 326 1.31 -3.67 -5.60
N VAL A 327 2.44 -3.82 -4.89
CA VAL A 327 2.53 -3.43 -3.47
C VAL A 327 2.54 -1.91 -3.30
N ASP A 328 3.22 -1.20 -4.19
CA ASP A 328 3.37 0.27 -4.14
C ASP A 328 2.01 0.98 -4.15
N ASP A 329 1.02 0.42 -4.84
CA ASP A 329 -0.34 0.96 -4.89
C ASP A 329 -1.12 0.71 -3.61
N LYS A 330 -0.76 -0.31 -2.83
CA LYS A 330 -1.52 -0.79 -1.67
C LYS A 330 -0.97 -0.35 -0.33
N MET A 331 0.33 -0.07 -0.25
CA MET A 331 0.92 0.44 0.98
C MET A 331 0.34 1.83 1.27
N HIS A 332 -0.17 1.99 2.50
CA HIS A 332 -0.76 3.22 3.00
C HIS A 332 -0.51 3.31 4.50
N ALA A 333 -0.08 4.48 4.94
CA ALA A 333 0.13 4.79 6.35
C ALA A 333 -0.40 6.20 6.62
N ARG A 334 -0.97 6.39 7.82
CA ARG A 334 -1.51 7.66 8.28
C ARG A 334 -1.07 7.89 9.71
N SER A 335 -0.50 9.07 9.97
CA SER A 335 -0.34 9.61 11.32
C SER A 335 -1.57 10.46 11.66
N THR A 336 -1.68 11.62 11.03
CA THR A 336 -2.81 12.55 11.11
C THR A 336 -3.32 12.84 9.70
N GLY A 337 -4.56 13.30 9.57
CA GLY A 337 -5.14 13.54 8.25
C GLY A 337 -6.49 14.24 8.33
N PRO A 338 -7.21 14.34 7.23
CA PRO A 338 -8.53 14.97 7.22
C PRO A 338 -9.56 14.13 7.97
N TYR A 339 -10.61 14.82 8.40
CA TYR A 339 -11.73 14.29 9.19
C TYR A 339 -13.07 14.63 8.53
N SER A 340 -14.06 13.80 8.80
CA SER A 340 -15.45 14.02 8.42
C SER A 340 -16.01 15.26 9.09
N LEU A 341 -16.79 16.06 8.35
CA LEU A 341 -17.42 17.28 8.90
C LEU A 341 -18.43 16.98 10.00
N VAL A 342 -19.18 15.88 9.88
CA VAL A 342 -20.28 15.54 10.78
C VAL A 342 -19.78 14.71 11.95
N THR A 343 -19.17 13.56 11.66
CA THR A 343 -18.78 12.59 12.69
C THR A 343 -17.42 12.87 13.32
N GLN A 344 -16.65 13.82 12.78
CA GLN A 344 -15.26 14.10 13.19
C GLN A 344 -14.29 12.91 13.12
N GLN A 345 -14.70 11.80 12.51
CA GLN A 345 -13.87 10.61 12.32
C GLN A 345 -12.90 10.78 11.15
N PRO A 346 -11.73 10.11 11.18
CA PRO A 346 -10.83 10.00 10.03
C PRO A 346 -11.58 9.65 8.74
N LEU A 347 -11.33 10.38 7.65
CA LEU A 347 -11.87 10.00 6.34
C LEU A 347 -11.36 8.62 5.91
N GLY A 348 -12.04 7.96 4.97
CA GLY A 348 -11.63 6.67 4.44
C GLY A 348 -10.87 6.78 3.11
N GLY A 349 -10.03 5.79 2.82
CA GLY A 349 -9.39 5.64 1.51
C GLY A 349 -8.03 6.33 1.36
N LYS A 350 -7.13 5.69 0.60
CA LYS A 350 -5.74 6.14 0.39
C LYS A 350 -5.65 7.54 -0.22
N ALA A 351 -6.49 7.84 -1.22
CA ALA A 351 -6.49 9.13 -1.92
C ALA A 351 -6.80 10.34 -1.01
N GLN A 352 -7.47 10.12 0.12
CA GLN A 352 -7.84 11.16 1.09
C GLN A 352 -6.95 11.13 2.34
N PHE A 353 -5.81 10.42 2.32
CA PHE A 353 -5.05 10.12 3.54
C PHE A 353 -5.93 9.52 4.64
N GLY A 354 -6.78 8.58 4.26
CA GLY A 354 -7.80 8.02 5.14
C GLY A 354 -7.24 7.12 6.24
N GLY A 355 -7.99 7.00 7.34
CA GLY A 355 -7.71 6.04 8.41
C GLY A 355 -8.14 4.63 8.03
N GLN A 356 -7.55 3.63 8.72
CA GLN A 356 -8.02 2.26 8.62
C GLN A 356 -9.30 2.10 9.45
N ARG A 357 -10.30 1.42 8.90
CA ARG A 357 -11.52 1.11 9.64
C ARG A 357 -11.20 0.08 10.72
N PHE A 358 -11.50 0.43 11.96
CA PHE A 358 -11.55 -0.50 13.07
C PHE A 358 -13.02 -0.92 13.26
N GLY A 359 -13.35 -2.14 12.87
CA GLY A 359 -14.71 -2.65 12.86
C GLY A 359 -15.11 -3.30 14.18
N GLU A 360 -16.37 -3.69 14.25
CA GLU A 360 -16.94 -4.41 15.41
C GLU A 360 -16.18 -5.71 15.72
N MET A 361 -15.76 -6.45 14.70
CA MET A 361 -14.98 -7.69 14.89
C MET A 361 -13.61 -7.42 15.51
N GLU A 362 -12.95 -6.31 15.15
CA GLU A 362 -11.68 -5.92 15.76
C GLU A 362 -11.86 -5.38 17.19
N VAL A 363 -12.99 -4.72 17.48
CA VAL A 363 -13.39 -4.34 18.84
C VAL A 363 -13.52 -5.56 19.72
N TRP A 364 -14.29 -6.57 19.28
CA TRP A 364 -14.46 -7.83 20.02
C TRP A 364 -13.12 -8.53 20.28
N ALA A 365 -12.18 -8.44 19.33
CA ALA A 365 -10.85 -9.00 19.53
C ALA A 365 -10.13 -8.32 20.71
N LEU A 366 -10.14 -6.99 20.80
CA LEU A 366 -9.53 -6.27 21.92
C LEU A 366 -10.26 -6.48 23.25
N GLU A 367 -11.59 -6.58 23.21
CA GLU A 367 -12.40 -6.92 24.39
C GLU A 367 -12.02 -8.30 24.94
N ALA A 368 -11.86 -9.30 24.06
CA ALA A 368 -11.46 -10.65 24.46
C ALA A 368 -10.06 -10.69 25.09
N TYR A 369 -9.14 -9.81 24.66
CA TYR A 369 -7.83 -9.65 25.30
C TYR A 369 -7.88 -8.87 26.62
N GLY A 370 -8.99 -8.23 26.97
CA GLY A 370 -9.07 -7.32 28.12
C GLY A 370 -8.26 -6.02 27.91
N ALA A 371 -7.99 -5.64 26.66
CA ALA A 371 -7.16 -4.49 26.30
C ALA A 371 -7.94 -3.16 26.39
N ALA A 372 -8.47 -2.85 27.58
CA ALA A 372 -9.41 -1.75 27.82
C ALA A 372 -8.86 -0.38 27.39
N HIS A 373 -7.62 -0.05 27.77
CA HIS A 373 -7.01 1.23 27.42
C HIS A 373 -6.70 1.37 25.92
N VAL A 374 -6.29 0.28 25.27
CA VAL A 374 -6.02 0.28 23.82
C VAL A 374 -7.32 0.48 23.05
N LEU A 375 -8.38 -0.22 23.47
CA LEU A 375 -9.71 -0.06 22.88
C LEU A 375 -10.23 1.37 23.09
N GLN A 376 -10.10 1.90 24.31
CA GLN A 376 -10.50 3.27 24.62
C GLN A 376 -9.76 4.27 23.73
N GLU A 377 -8.45 4.13 23.55
CA GLU A 377 -7.64 5.00 22.70
C GLU A 377 -8.11 4.98 21.23
N VAL A 378 -8.40 3.80 20.70
CA VAL A 378 -8.90 3.62 19.31
C VAL A 378 -10.26 4.27 19.12
N LEU A 379 -11.16 4.17 20.10
CA LEU A 379 -12.51 4.73 20.05
C LEU A 379 -12.58 6.24 20.33
N THR A 380 -11.53 6.85 20.87
CA THR A 380 -11.52 8.26 21.30
C THR A 380 -10.44 9.06 20.56
N VAL A 381 -9.25 9.18 21.15
CA VAL A 381 -8.16 10.09 20.73
C VAL A 381 -7.58 9.76 19.36
N LYS A 382 -7.69 8.51 18.90
CA LYS A 382 -7.30 8.11 17.53
C LYS A 382 -8.39 8.34 16.48
N SER A 383 -9.61 8.67 16.91
CA SER A 383 -10.79 8.81 16.06
C SER A 383 -11.40 10.21 16.16
N ASP A 384 -12.40 10.38 17.01
CA ASP A 384 -13.35 11.50 17.02
C ASP A 384 -13.40 12.27 18.35
N ASP A 385 -12.50 12.00 19.29
CA ASP A 385 -12.24 12.93 20.40
C ASP A 385 -11.43 14.13 19.88
N VAL A 386 -12.13 15.21 19.54
CA VAL A 386 -11.57 16.40 18.89
C VAL A 386 -10.54 17.11 19.77
N GLU A 387 -10.80 17.21 21.06
CA GLU A 387 -9.89 17.87 22.01
C GLU A 387 -8.75 16.95 22.39
N GLY A 388 -9.08 15.69 22.72
CA GLY A 388 -8.10 14.69 23.12
C GLY A 388 -7.08 14.42 22.03
N ARG A 389 -7.47 14.35 20.74
CA ARG A 389 -6.50 14.12 19.65
C ARG A 389 -5.47 15.25 19.49
N VAL A 390 -5.88 16.50 19.70
CA VAL A 390 -4.97 17.67 19.60
C VAL A 390 -3.99 17.66 20.76
N GLN A 391 -4.51 17.44 21.97
CA GLN A 391 -3.71 17.34 23.18
C GLN A 391 -2.72 16.17 23.11
N VAL A 392 -3.16 15.00 22.62
CA VAL A 392 -2.31 13.81 22.45
C VAL A 392 -1.18 14.08 21.46
N TYR A 393 -1.47 14.76 20.35
CA TYR A 393 -0.42 15.13 19.40
C TYR A 393 0.63 16.03 20.04
N GLU A 394 0.19 17.02 20.83
CA GLU A 394 1.08 17.93 21.56
C GLU A 394 1.90 17.22 22.65
N THR A 395 1.29 16.32 23.42
CA THR A 395 1.99 15.57 24.47
C THR A 395 3.00 14.61 23.90
N ILE A 396 2.71 13.95 22.76
CA ILE A 396 3.67 13.11 22.05
C ILE A 396 4.91 13.92 21.62
N ILE A 397 4.70 15.11 21.04
CA ILE A 397 5.82 16.00 20.65
C ILE A 397 6.63 16.44 21.87
N LYS A 398 5.95 16.73 22.99
CA LYS A 398 6.59 17.16 24.25
C LYS A 398 7.17 16.00 25.07
N GLY A 399 6.99 14.75 24.66
CA GLY A 399 7.41 13.57 25.41
C GLY A 399 6.73 13.40 26.78
N LYS A 400 5.49 13.88 26.93
CA LYS A 400 4.70 13.79 28.17
C LYS A 400 3.72 12.62 28.13
N THR A 401 3.27 12.18 29.30
CA THR A 401 2.27 11.11 29.43
C THR A 401 0.93 11.52 28.81
N LEU A 402 0.24 10.54 28.21
CA LEU A 402 -1.08 10.72 27.61
C LEU A 402 -2.12 11.11 28.66
N MET A 403 -3.00 12.04 28.29
CA MET A 403 -4.11 12.49 29.13
C MET A 403 -5.30 11.53 29.03
N LYS A 404 -6.23 11.62 30.00
CA LYS A 404 -7.46 10.83 29.97
C LYS A 404 -8.33 11.27 28.78
N PRO A 405 -8.84 10.33 27.96
CA PRO A 405 -9.72 10.67 26.85
C PRO A 405 -11.01 11.35 27.27
N GLY A 406 -11.53 12.23 26.41
CA GLY A 406 -12.82 12.87 26.54
C GLY A 406 -13.97 12.05 25.96
N ILE A 407 -15.12 12.70 25.79
CA ILE A 407 -16.32 12.10 25.19
C ILE A 407 -16.18 12.13 23.65
N PRO A 408 -16.32 10.97 22.97
CA PRO A 408 -16.34 10.90 21.51
C PRO A 408 -17.38 11.84 20.88
N GLU A 409 -17.01 12.52 19.80
CA GLU A 409 -17.96 13.40 19.11
C GLU A 409 -19.14 12.62 18.51
N SER A 410 -18.92 11.37 18.06
CA SER A 410 -19.98 10.49 17.58
C SER A 410 -21.08 10.26 18.63
N PHE A 411 -20.74 10.22 19.91
CA PHE A 411 -21.74 10.10 20.98
C PHE A 411 -22.58 11.38 21.13
N LYS A 412 -21.95 12.56 21.01
CA LYS A 412 -22.67 13.86 21.04
C LYS A 412 -23.61 14.00 19.84
N VAL A 413 -23.18 13.54 18.67
CA VAL A 413 -24.01 13.51 17.46
C VAL A 413 -25.24 12.63 17.69
N VAL A 414 -25.07 11.43 18.26
CA VAL A 414 -26.20 10.53 18.58
C VAL A 414 -27.19 11.19 19.55
N LEU A 415 -26.70 11.85 20.60
CA LEU A 415 -27.58 12.57 21.54
C LEU A 415 -28.39 13.67 20.83
N SER A 416 -27.74 14.45 19.96
CA SER A 416 -28.40 15.49 19.18
C SER A 416 -29.43 14.93 18.20
N GLU A 417 -29.12 13.80 17.56
CA GLU A 417 -30.05 13.10 16.67
C GLU A 417 -31.27 12.56 17.43
N LEU A 418 -31.09 11.98 18.61
CA LEU A 418 -32.21 11.51 19.44
C LEU A 418 -33.07 12.67 19.97
N GLN A 419 -32.45 13.79 20.38
CA GLN A 419 -33.17 15.00 20.77
C GLN A 419 -33.99 15.59 19.61
N SER A 420 -33.48 15.50 18.38
CA SER A 420 -34.21 15.94 17.19
C SER A 420 -35.50 15.15 16.93
N LEU A 421 -35.58 13.91 17.44
CA LEU A 421 -36.76 13.05 17.40
C LEU A 421 -37.73 13.31 18.57
N GLY A 422 -37.42 14.25 19.46
CA GLY A 422 -38.19 14.55 20.67
C GLY A 422 -37.90 13.61 21.84
N LEU A 423 -36.78 12.88 21.82
CA LEU A 423 -36.32 12.05 22.93
C LEU A 423 -35.29 12.83 23.76
N GLN A 424 -35.63 13.18 25.00
CA GLN A 424 -34.68 13.79 25.93
C GLN A 424 -33.80 12.72 26.58
N MET A 425 -32.49 12.89 26.47
CA MET A 425 -31.49 12.06 27.15
C MET A 425 -30.58 12.97 27.99
N ASP A 426 -30.49 12.68 29.28
CA ASP A 426 -29.64 13.40 30.23
C ASP A 426 -28.57 12.44 30.77
N LEU A 427 -27.30 12.87 30.80
CA LEU A 427 -26.24 12.11 31.44
C LEU A 427 -26.30 12.33 32.96
N LYS A 428 -26.25 11.23 33.70
CA LYS A 428 -26.18 11.26 35.16
C LYS A 428 -24.96 10.50 35.65
N LYS A 429 -24.21 11.14 36.55
CA LYS A 429 -23.11 10.53 37.30
C LYS A 429 -23.49 10.61 38.77
N ASP A 430 -23.60 9.46 39.44
CA ASP A 430 -24.03 9.38 40.84
C ASP A 430 -25.31 10.18 41.17
N ALA A 431 -26.31 10.10 40.28
CA ALA A 431 -27.59 10.81 40.33
C ALA A 431 -27.55 12.34 40.16
N GLN A 432 -26.38 12.94 39.87
CA GLN A 432 -26.24 14.34 39.48
C GLN A 432 -26.24 14.50 37.96
N GLU A 433 -26.86 15.58 37.47
CA GLU A 433 -26.87 15.89 36.05
C GLU A 433 -25.50 16.40 35.58
N VAL A 434 -25.01 15.80 34.51
CA VAL A 434 -23.76 16.19 33.85
C VAL A 434 -24.12 16.89 32.55
N ARG A 435 -23.63 18.13 32.38
CA ARG A 435 -23.69 18.81 31.09
C ARG A 435 -22.46 18.48 30.26
N ILE A 436 -22.70 18.12 29.01
CA ILE A 436 -21.67 18.04 27.98
C ILE A 436 -21.54 19.45 27.40
N ASP A 437 -20.50 20.18 27.79
CA ASP A 437 -20.11 21.41 27.11
C ASP A 437 -18.99 21.11 26.10
N GLU A 438 -18.65 22.08 25.25
CA GLU A 438 -17.62 22.01 24.21
C GLU A 438 -16.18 21.74 24.73
N GLY A 439 -16.00 21.44 26.03
CA GLY A 439 -14.69 21.25 26.69
C GLY A 439 -14.62 20.12 27.74
N GLY A 440 -15.56 19.16 27.72
CA GLY A 440 -15.59 17.99 28.62
C GLY A 440 -16.80 17.91 29.57
N GLU A 441 -16.78 16.93 30.49
CA GLU A 441 -17.82 16.74 31.51
C GLU A 441 -17.78 17.90 32.53
N LYS A 442 -18.87 18.68 32.64
CA LYS A 442 -19.09 19.56 33.79
C LYS A 442 -20.26 19.03 34.62
N ILE A 443 -19.98 18.69 35.86
CA ILE A 443 -21.01 18.37 36.85
C ILE A 443 -21.73 19.68 37.18
N ILE A 444 -23.05 19.71 37.00
CA ILE A 444 -23.85 20.82 37.50
C ILE A 444 -24.02 20.56 38.99
N ALA A 445 -23.28 21.29 39.83
CA ALA A 445 -23.64 21.39 41.23
C ALA A 445 -24.99 22.11 41.31
N ALA A 446 -26.00 21.46 41.89
CA ALA A 446 -27.25 22.11 42.23
C ALA A 446 -26.98 23.12 43.36
N ASP A 447 -27.23 24.40 43.06
CA ASP A 447 -27.27 25.56 43.95
C ASP A 447 -25.98 25.94 44.72
N SER A 448 -25.26 26.93 44.19
CA SER A 448 -24.77 28.07 44.98
C SER A 448 -24.67 29.31 44.08
N GLU A 449 -25.57 30.26 44.29
CA GLU A 449 -25.24 31.67 44.09
C GLU A 449 -24.20 32.07 45.15
N GLU A 450 -23.25 32.94 44.80
CA GLU A 450 -22.01 33.32 45.54
C GLU A 450 -20.86 32.31 45.29
N ASP A 451 -19.83 32.65 44.51
CA ASP A 451 -18.77 33.55 44.96
C ASP A 451 -18.14 34.42 43.85
N TRP A 452 -18.03 35.71 44.16
CA TRP A 452 -17.08 36.64 43.58
C TRP A 452 -15.73 36.47 44.29
N MET A 453 -14.64 36.36 43.51
CA MET A 453 -13.24 36.61 43.90
C MET A 453 -12.70 35.90 45.16
N GLU A 454 -11.68 35.04 44.97
CA GLU A 454 -10.37 35.26 45.59
C GLU A 454 -9.30 34.39 44.92
N ASP A 455 -8.28 35.05 44.36
CA ASP A 455 -6.94 34.49 44.20
C ASP A 455 -6.48 34.01 45.59
N ASN A 456 -6.04 32.76 45.70
CA ASN A 456 -5.05 32.38 46.70
C ASN A 456 -4.09 31.37 46.10
N SER A 457 -2.92 31.88 45.76
CA SER A 457 -1.66 31.16 45.70
C SER A 457 -1.38 30.52 47.06
N GLU A 458 -1.32 29.19 47.13
CA GLU A 458 -0.57 28.51 48.17
C GLU A 458 0.28 27.42 47.53
N ASP A 459 1.58 27.73 47.51
CA ASP A 459 2.68 26.78 47.41
C ASP A 459 2.46 25.63 48.41
N ILE A 460 2.53 24.38 47.94
CA ILE A 460 2.69 23.23 48.82
C ILE A 460 4.15 22.81 48.75
N ASP A 461 4.78 23.02 49.90
CA ASP A 461 6.17 22.77 50.22
C ASP A 461 6.63 21.34 49.93
N ASP A 462 7.85 21.31 49.44
CA ASP A 462 8.81 20.22 49.35
C ASP A 462 9.33 19.93 50.77
N ASP A 463 8.71 19.00 51.51
CA ASP A 463 9.35 18.29 52.64
C ASP A 463 8.42 17.20 53.19
N LEU A 464 8.67 15.94 52.82
CA LEU A 464 8.48 14.73 53.64
C LEU A 464 8.92 13.50 52.83
N LEU A 465 10.20 13.48 52.48
CA LEU A 465 10.93 12.26 52.13
C LEU A 465 11.98 12.03 53.21
N THR A 466 11.70 11.15 54.18
CA THR A 466 12.70 10.28 54.80
C THR A 466 12.03 9.20 55.63
N ASP A 467 12.54 7.99 55.45
CA ASP A 467 12.58 6.85 56.36
C ASP A 467 11.28 6.06 56.60
N ASP A 468 11.14 4.94 55.88
CA ASP A 468 11.19 3.64 56.55
C ASP A 468 11.56 2.52 55.55
N LEU A 469 12.83 2.13 55.59
CA LEU A 469 13.36 0.88 55.07
C LEU A 469 13.70 -0.02 56.28
N SER A 470 12.88 -1.03 56.53
CA SER A 470 13.23 -2.28 57.24
C SER A 470 12.10 -3.27 56.93
N ASP A 471 12.30 -4.24 56.04
CA ASP A 471 12.94 -5.53 56.32
C ASP A 471 12.14 -6.32 57.36
N ASP A 472 11.21 -7.15 56.87
CA ASP A 472 10.78 -8.36 57.57
C ASP A 472 10.48 -9.44 56.52
N SER A 473 11.28 -10.49 56.61
CA SER A 473 11.23 -11.73 55.86
C SER A 473 10.11 -12.62 56.38
N ASP A 474 9.15 -12.99 55.53
CA ASP A 474 8.20 -14.04 55.83
C ASP A 474 8.79 -15.41 55.49
N GLU A 475 8.83 -16.26 56.52
CA GLU A 475 9.25 -17.66 56.53
C GLU A 475 8.21 -18.54 55.82
N ASP A 476 8.68 -19.37 54.88
CA ASP A 476 7.94 -20.50 54.32
C ASP A 476 7.82 -21.62 55.37
N ASP A 477 6.60 -22.02 55.71
CA ASP A 477 6.33 -23.29 56.42
C ASP A 477 5.11 -23.97 55.78
N ASP A 478 5.37 -24.95 54.92
CA ASP A 478 4.38 -25.74 54.21
C ASP A 478 4.43 -27.18 54.73
N SER A 479 3.35 -27.63 55.38
CA SER A 479 3.18 -29.01 55.85
C SER A 479 1.78 -29.54 55.53
N SER A 480 1.70 -30.52 54.64
CA SER A 480 0.72 -31.63 54.65
C SER A 480 1.25 -32.76 53.74
N GLU A 481 1.81 -33.83 54.30
CA GLU A 481 1.18 -35.16 54.54
C GLU A 481 0.56 -35.77 53.26
N GLU A 482 1.26 -36.71 52.60
CA GLU A 482 1.12 -38.19 52.71
C GLU A 482 -0.28 -38.67 52.26
N ASP A 483 -0.42 -39.49 51.20
CA ASP A 483 -0.22 -40.94 51.30
C ASP A 483 0.06 -41.66 49.96
N GLU A 484 0.74 -42.80 50.12
CA GLU A 484 1.21 -43.83 49.19
C GLU A 484 0.10 -44.77 48.66
N GLU A 485 0.22 -45.23 47.40
CA GLU A 485 0.53 -46.63 47.01
C GLU A 485 0.51 -46.80 45.48
#